data_AF-A0A971YDF7-F1
#
_entry.id   AF-A0A971YDF7-F1
#
_cell.length_a   1.000
_cell.length_b   1.000
_cell.length_c   1.000
_cell.angle_alpha   90.00
_cell.angle_beta   90.00
_cell.angle_gamma   90.00
#
_symmetry.space_group_name_H-M   'P 1'
#
loop_
_entity.id
_entity.type
_entity.pdbx_description
1 polymer ?
#
loop_
_entity_poly.entity_id
_entity_poly.type
_entity_poly.pdbx_seq_one_letter_code
_entity_poly.pdbx_strand_id
1 'polypeptide(L)'
;MKTDNTHISPAPFAHEQQSVQRWQWIITGGVQGVGFRPFVYKAAHTAQITGMISNSAAGVCIEIQGDPTRLEQFEALFTAQLPPLARIVSWTRQALDVVNNESGFCIGASTGGLGHHVLISPDVSTCADCLADIRDPHNRRFAYPFTNCTNCGPRYTITRSIPYDRASTSMSCFPLCPHCQAEYTNPLDRRFHAQPNACPVCGPKVWLTDAQGQTLAEHREALERTAHILIQGQILAMKGLGGFHLVCDARNAATVHTLRQRKHRQDKPLAIMVRDLESARQVAYIADTERELLTSRERPIVLLRARAGHGLAPDLSPDTDLLGLMLPYTPLHHVLFDLLHALAPTTPALVMTSGNISADPICLGNREALSRLSGIADAFVLHDRDILIRCDDSVLRCIDDRTHFIRRARGYTPSPIDLALDGPTILGVGPLLKNTLCLTKGSQAFVSQHIGDLENLGTYTFFQEIAAHLCDILRVTPQLVAHDLHPDYLSTRFARESGLDTLAVQHHVAHIHAVLAENKETGPVIGLALDG
;
A
#
# COMPACT_ATOMS: atom_id res chain seq x y z
N MET A 1 -33.89 72.80 43.12
CA MET A 1 -32.91 73.81 42.67
C MET A 1 -31.63 73.04 42.36
N LYS A 2 -31.27 72.98 41.06
CA LYS A 2 -29.95 72.73 40.46
C LYS A 2 -28.95 71.74 41.10
N THR A 3 -28.72 70.65 40.35
CA THR A 3 -27.43 70.14 39.80
C THR A 3 -26.27 69.82 40.75
N ASP A 4 -25.76 68.59 40.70
CA ASP A 4 -24.62 68.25 39.83
C ASP A 4 -24.42 66.73 39.66
N ASN A 5 -24.49 66.31 38.39
CA ASN A 5 -24.15 64.98 37.89
C ASN A 5 -22.64 64.89 37.70
N THR A 6 -21.96 63.98 38.40
CA THR A 6 -20.60 63.56 38.05
C THR A 6 -20.64 62.20 37.35
N HIS A 7 -20.28 62.22 36.07
CA HIS A 7 -20.18 61.07 35.20
C HIS A 7 -19.07 60.10 35.66
N ILE A 8 -19.44 58.84 35.80
CA ILE A 8 -18.56 57.68 35.94
C ILE A 8 -17.88 57.44 34.57
N SER A 9 -16.55 57.52 34.54
CA SER A 9 -15.75 57.00 33.41
C SER A 9 -15.33 55.56 33.70
N PRO A 10 -15.61 54.58 32.84
CA PRO A 10 -15.04 53.23 32.95
C PRO A 10 -13.56 53.26 32.60
N ALA A 11 -12.75 52.57 33.39
CA ALA A 11 -11.34 52.30 33.10
C ALA A 11 -11.19 51.59 31.72
N PRO A 12 -10.11 51.86 30.97
CA PRO A 12 -9.85 51.15 29.73
C PRO A 12 -9.60 49.66 30.04
N PHE A 13 -10.33 48.79 29.35
CA PHE A 13 -10.04 47.36 29.28
C PHE A 13 -8.60 47.19 28.80
N ALA A 14 -7.74 46.66 29.67
CA ALA A 14 -6.45 46.14 29.28
C ALA A 14 -6.69 44.98 28.30
N HIS A 15 -6.40 45.18 27.02
CA HIS A 15 -6.14 44.08 26.12
C HIS A 15 -4.88 43.39 26.65
N GLU A 16 -5.04 42.22 27.28
CA GLU A 16 -3.93 41.29 27.49
C GLU A 16 -3.27 41.05 26.12
N GLN A 17 -2.07 41.57 25.93
CA GLN A 17 -1.20 41.16 24.85
C GLN A 17 -0.90 39.68 25.08
N GLN A 18 -1.64 38.79 24.42
CA GLN A 18 -1.34 37.37 24.39
C GLN A 18 0.09 37.21 23.89
N SER A 19 0.99 36.85 24.79
CA SER A 19 2.42 36.68 24.49
C SER A 19 2.56 35.61 23.43
N VAL A 20 3.18 35.95 22.30
CA VAL A 20 3.54 34.99 21.25
C VAL A 20 4.40 33.88 21.85
N GLN A 21 4.13 32.63 21.49
CA GLN A 21 4.88 31.47 21.92
C GLN A 21 5.45 30.74 20.71
N ARG A 22 6.61 30.09 20.90
CA ARG A 22 7.21 29.20 19.89
C ARG A 22 7.41 27.82 20.50
N TRP A 23 6.97 26.79 19.79
CA TRP A 23 7.19 25.39 20.16
C TRP A 23 7.87 24.65 19.03
N GLN A 24 8.64 23.63 19.39
CA GLN A 24 9.15 22.63 18.49
C GLN A 24 8.52 21.28 18.82
N TRP A 25 7.97 20.63 17.79
CA TRP A 25 7.50 19.27 17.84
C TRP A 25 8.49 18.37 17.10
N ILE A 26 8.87 17.27 17.74
CA ILE A 26 9.63 16.20 17.10
C ILE A 26 8.71 15.00 17.00
N ILE A 27 8.47 14.57 15.76
CA ILE A 27 7.52 13.51 15.43
C ILE A 27 8.25 12.37 14.75
N THR A 28 8.09 11.16 15.30
CA THR A 28 8.69 9.94 14.78
C THR A 28 7.63 8.96 14.28
N GLY A 29 8.04 8.02 13.43
CA GLY A 29 7.18 6.99 12.85
C GLY A 29 7.12 7.05 11.31
N GLY A 30 6.06 6.47 10.74
CA GLY A 30 5.79 6.49 9.30
C GLY A 30 5.25 7.84 8.84
N VAL A 31 6.04 8.91 8.97
CA VAL A 31 5.64 10.31 8.69
C VAL A 31 6.39 10.92 7.49
N GLN A 32 7.21 10.13 6.81
CA GLN A 32 7.97 10.57 5.62
C GLN A 32 7.44 9.86 4.36
N GLY A 33 7.39 10.57 3.23
CA GLY A 33 6.84 10.02 1.97
C GLY A 33 5.31 9.88 1.92
N VAL A 34 4.60 10.35 2.96
CA VAL A 34 3.14 10.16 3.18
C VAL A 34 2.32 11.44 3.10
N GLY A 35 2.85 12.51 2.49
CA GLY A 35 2.17 13.80 2.41
C GLY A 35 2.19 14.63 3.71
N PHE A 36 3.03 14.27 4.68
CA PHE A 36 3.07 14.94 5.99
C PHE A 36 3.50 16.41 5.94
N ARG A 37 4.52 16.73 5.13
CA ARG A 37 5.00 18.12 4.95
C ARG A 37 3.93 19.06 4.37
N PRO A 38 3.29 18.74 3.23
CA PRO A 38 2.18 19.56 2.72
C PRO A 38 1.03 19.68 3.71
N PHE A 39 0.71 18.60 4.43
CA PHE A 39 -0.32 18.64 5.46
C PHE A 39 -0.03 19.67 6.55
N VAL A 40 1.15 19.61 7.16
CA VAL A 40 1.57 20.54 8.21
C VAL A 40 1.62 21.97 7.68
N TYR A 41 2.13 22.16 6.46
CA TYR A 41 2.14 23.48 5.80
C TYR A 41 0.71 24.04 5.65
N LYS A 42 -0.24 23.23 5.18
CA LYS A 42 -1.64 23.64 5.02
C LYS A 42 -2.31 23.92 6.36
N ALA A 43 -2.07 23.10 7.38
CA ALA A 43 -2.59 23.32 8.73
C ALA A 43 -2.05 24.62 9.31
N ALA A 44 -0.74 24.88 9.18
CA ALA A 44 -0.08 26.10 9.64
C ALA A 44 -0.63 27.35 8.92
N HIS A 45 -0.79 27.28 7.59
CA HIS A 45 -1.38 28.36 6.81
C HIS A 45 -2.85 28.63 7.21
N THR A 46 -3.63 27.58 7.48
CA THR A 46 -5.05 27.71 7.89
C THR A 46 -5.17 28.32 9.28
N ALA A 47 -4.29 27.96 10.20
CA ALA A 47 -4.22 28.53 11.55
C ALA A 47 -3.50 29.90 11.61
N GLN A 48 -2.98 30.39 10.49
CA GLN A 48 -2.25 31.66 10.38
C GLN A 48 -1.07 31.77 11.38
N ILE A 49 -0.32 30.68 11.52
CA ILE A 49 0.90 30.61 12.35
C ILE A 49 2.16 30.68 11.48
N THR A 50 3.28 31.04 12.09
CA THR A 50 4.60 31.08 11.45
C THR A 50 5.48 29.92 11.90
N GLY A 51 6.57 29.67 11.19
CA GLY A 51 7.53 28.63 11.58
C GLY A 51 8.05 27.80 10.40
N MET A 52 8.39 26.54 10.66
CA MET A 52 8.99 25.67 9.66
C MET A 52 8.74 24.19 9.93
N ILE A 53 8.63 23.41 8.86
CA ILE A 53 8.75 21.95 8.93
C ILE A 53 9.98 21.46 8.18
N SER A 54 10.75 20.54 8.77
CA SER A 54 11.89 19.89 8.14
C SER A 54 11.98 18.41 8.51
N ASN A 55 12.62 17.62 7.63
CA ASN A 55 13.02 16.26 7.97
C ASN A 55 14.41 16.30 8.61
N SER A 56 14.59 15.57 9.70
CA SER A 56 15.87 15.37 10.41
C SER A 56 16.13 13.88 10.63
N ALA A 57 17.32 13.54 11.13
CA ALA A 57 17.65 12.16 11.53
C ALA A 57 16.77 11.66 12.70
N ALA A 58 16.34 12.56 13.58
CA ALA A 58 15.50 12.23 14.74
C ALA A 58 14.00 12.10 14.40
N GLY A 59 13.58 12.44 13.17
CA GLY A 59 12.17 12.47 12.76
C GLY A 59 11.81 13.74 12.01
N VAL A 60 10.51 14.03 11.91
CA VAL A 60 10.00 15.30 11.38
C VAL A 60 10.03 16.34 12.49
N CYS A 61 10.73 17.44 12.24
CA CYS A 61 10.78 18.59 13.12
C CYS A 61 9.80 19.65 12.63
N ILE A 62 8.91 20.11 13.52
CA ILE A 62 7.94 21.17 13.25
C ILE A 62 8.16 22.27 14.27
N GLU A 63 8.57 23.44 13.82
CA GLU A 63 8.59 24.65 14.64
C GLU A 63 7.36 25.48 14.30
N ILE A 64 6.59 25.85 15.32
CA ILE A 64 5.38 26.64 15.20
C ILE A 64 5.44 27.83 16.14
N GLN A 65 4.98 28.98 15.66
CA GLN A 65 4.97 30.23 16.40
C GLN A 65 3.67 30.99 16.17
N GLY A 66 3.06 31.47 17.25
CA GLY A 66 1.80 32.20 17.21
C GLY A 66 1.30 32.58 18.60
N ASP A 67 0.19 33.30 18.66
CA ASP A 67 -0.57 33.44 19.90
C ASP A 67 -1.16 32.07 20.33
N PRO A 68 -1.47 31.88 21.63
CA PRO A 68 -1.97 30.59 22.13
C PRO A 68 -3.21 30.07 21.40
N THR A 69 -4.13 30.98 21.02
CA THR A 69 -5.37 30.62 20.32
C THR A 69 -5.10 29.99 18.96
N ARG A 70 -4.16 30.56 18.19
CA ARG A 70 -3.76 30.02 16.88
C ARG A 70 -2.98 28.71 17.00
N LEU A 71 -2.14 28.58 18.02
CA LEU A 71 -1.41 27.33 18.27
C LEU A 71 -2.37 26.19 18.64
N GLU A 72 -3.41 26.46 19.45
CA GLU A 72 -4.48 25.51 19.73
C GLU A 72 -5.27 25.13 18.47
N GLN A 73 -5.58 26.10 17.61
CA GLN A 73 -6.22 25.82 16.32
C GLN A 73 -5.35 24.92 15.42
N PHE A 74 -4.05 25.19 15.36
CA PHE A 74 -3.12 24.33 14.63
C PHE A 74 -3.10 22.92 15.19
N GLU A 75 -3.05 22.75 16.51
CA GLU A 75 -3.05 21.44 17.17
C GLU A 75 -4.34 20.66 16.93
N ALA A 76 -5.48 21.33 16.94
CA ALA A 76 -6.77 20.74 16.58
C ALA A 76 -6.80 20.26 15.13
N LEU A 77 -6.34 21.09 14.18
CA LEU A 77 -6.23 20.71 12.77
C LEU A 77 -5.23 19.57 12.56
N PHE A 78 -4.09 19.64 13.24
CA PHE A 78 -3.02 18.65 13.18
C PHE A 78 -3.53 17.27 13.61
N THR A 79 -4.29 17.21 14.70
CA THR A 79 -4.81 15.96 15.25
C THR A 79 -5.98 15.41 14.43
N ALA A 80 -6.89 16.28 13.96
CA ALA A 80 -8.10 15.87 13.27
C ALA A 80 -7.88 15.44 11.81
N GLN A 81 -6.81 15.91 11.15
CA GLN A 81 -6.64 15.81 9.70
C GLN A 81 -5.33 15.12 9.28
N LEU A 82 -4.72 14.32 10.16
CA LEU A 82 -3.49 13.58 9.84
C LEU A 82 -3.61 12.89 8.47
N PRO A 83 -2.55 12.95 7.63
CA PRO A 83 -2.56 12.24 6.36
C PRO A 83 -2.87 10.77 6.61
N PRO A 84 -3.69 10.12 5.78
CA PRO A 84 -4.15 8.78 6.06
C PRO A 84 -2.95 7.85 6.30
N LEU A 85 -1.94 7.91 5.44
CA LEU A 85 -0.76 7.04 5.49
C LEU A 85 0.22 7.37 6.64
N ALA A 86 0.01 8.46 7.38
CA ALA A 86 0.90 8.84 8.46
C ALA A 86 0.67 7.95 9.70
N ARG A 87 1.75 7.43 10.28
CA ARG A 87 1.73 6.75 11.57
C ARG A 87 2.70 7.42 12.53
N ILE A 88 2.15 8.11 13.53
CA ILE A 88 2.94 8.73 14.59
C ILE A 88 3.23 7.68 15.66
N VAL A 89 4.52 7.47 15.98
CA VAL A 89 4.99 6.56 17.03
C VAL A 89 5.31 7.35 18.30
N SER A 90 5.99 8.50 18.17
CA SER A 90 6.19 9.44 19.26
C SER A 90 6.02 10.87 18.79
N TRP A 91 5.59 11.72 19.71
CA TRP A 91 5.45 13.15 19.53
C TRP A 91 5.91 13.84 20.81
N THR A 92 7.01 14.55 20.74
CA THR A 92 7.53 15.36 21.85
C THR A 92 7.41 16.84 21.52
N ARG A 93 7.14 17.65 22.54
CA ARG A 93 7.01 19.11 22.42
C ARG A 93 8.04 19.78 23.34
N GLN A 94 8.72 20.80 22.84
CA GLN A 94 9.57 21.68 23.63
C GLN A 94 9.32 23.16 23.29
N ALA A 95 9.51 24.04 24.27
CA ALA A 95 9.44 25.48 24.06
C ALA A 95 10.75 25.97 23.42
N LEU A 96 10.64 26.96 22.53
CA LEU A 96 11.76 27.65 21.92
C LEU A 96 11.62 29.16 22.11
N ASP A 97 12.72 29.88 21.92
CA ASP A 97 12.71 31.34 21.88
C ASP A 97 11.95 31.85 20.65
N VAL A 98 11.16 32.91 20.84
CA VAL A 98 10.38 33.53 19.77
C VAL A 98 11.32 34.20 18.76
N VAL A 99 11.08 33.95 17.48
CA VAL A 99 11.79 34.59 16.38
C VAL A 99 11.04 35.87 15.99
N ASN A 100 11.67 37.02 16.22
CA ASN A 100 11.10 38.31 15.83
C ASN A 100 11.06 38.45 14.30
N ASN A 101 10.01 39.09 13.78
CA ASN A 101 9.80 39.36 12.35
C ASN A 101 9.71 38.12 11.44
N GLU A 102 9.34 36.95 11.99
CA GLU A 102 9.01 35.77 11.18
C GLU A 102 7.69 36.03 10.42
N SER A 103 7.70 35.93 9.09
CA SER A 103 6.59 36.39 8.23
C SER A 103 5.79 35.26 7.57
N GLY A 104 6.07 34.01 7.89
CA GLY A 104 5.32 32.88 7.35
C GLY A 104 5.77 31.52 7.86
N PHE A 105 5.07 30.50 7.41
CA PHE A 105 5.45 29.10 7.60
C PHE A 105 6.14 28.58 6.34
N CYS A 106 7.25 27.87 6.48
CA CYS A 106 8.01 27.35 5.34
C CYS A 106 8.30 25.84 5.45
N ILE A 107 8.56 25.21 4.30
CA ILE A 107 9.06 23.83 4.26
C ILE A 107 10.58 23.93 4.10
N GLY A 108 11.29 23.63 5.18
CA GLY A 108 12.75 23.69 5.23
C GLY A 108 13.43 22.59 4.41
N ALA A 109 14.69 22.82 4.06
CA ALA A 109 15.54 21.79 3.49
C ALA A 109 15.68 20.61 4.46
N SER A 110 15.71 19.39 3.93
CA SER A 110 15.96 18.21 4.76
C SER A 110 17.43 18.19 5.16
N THR A 111 17.72 18.04 6.46
CA THR A 111 19.09 17.89 6.94
C THR A 111 19.48 16.41 6.80
N GLY A 112 20.37 16.13 5.85
CA GLY A 112 20.85 14.78 5.57
C GLY A 112 21.81 14.31 6.64
N GLY A 113 21.34 13.45 7.55
CA GLY A 113 22.17 12.77 8.54
C GLY A 113 22.15 11.26 8.31
N LEU A 114 23.27 10.58 8.53
CA LEU A 114 23.36 9.12 8.58
C LEU A 114 22.51 8.61 9.76
N GLY A 115 21.24 8.36 9.49
CA GLY A 115 20.25 7.93 10.49
C GLY A 115 18.80 7.95 9.96
N HIS A 116 18.62 8.09 8.64
CA HIS A 116 17.29 8.21 8.05
C HIS A 116 16.44 6.95 8.32
N HIS A 117 15.51 7.05 9.26
CA HIS A 117 14.36 6.15 9.45
C HIS A 117 13.29 6.37 8.37
N VAL A 118 13.68 6.65 7.11
CA VAL A 118 12.72 6.83 6.01
C VAL A 118 12.23 5.43 5.62
N LEU A 119 11.03 5.08 6.06
CA LEU A 119 10.37 3.83 5.65
C LEU A 119 9.62 4.05 4.34
N ILE A 120 9.78 3.10 3.40
CA ILE A 120 8.92 3.05 2.22
C ILE A 120 7.53 2.63 2.68
N SER A 121 6.51 3.42 2.36
CA SER A 121 5.12 3.05 2.65
C SER A 121 4.68 1.86 1.80
N PRO A 122 3.73 1.05 2.27
CA PRO A 122 3.10 0.02 1.44
C PRO A 122 2.34 0.66 0.28
N ASP A 123 2.08 -0.14 -0.76
CA ASP A 123 1.15 0.26 -1.81
C ASP A 123 -0.27 0.36 -1.27
N VAL A 124 -1.00 1.41 -1.65
CA VAL A 124 -2.35 1.65 -1.15
C VAL A 124 -3.33 2.00 -2.26
N SER A 125 -4.60 1.71 -2.03
CA SER A 125 -5.66 1.90 -3.02
C SER A 125 -5.91 3.36 -3.34
N THR A 126 -6.44 3.62 -4.53
CA THR A 126 -6.89 4.95 -4.97
C THR A 126 -7.80 5.62 -3.92
N CYS A 127 -7.46 6.84 -3.50
CA CYS A 127 -8.30 7.59 -2.56
C CYS A 127 -9.54 8.18 -3.24
N ALA A 128 -10.54 8.57 -2.45
CA ALA A 128 -11.79 9.16 -2.93
C ALA A 128 -11.59 10.36 -3.88
N ASP A 129 -10.63 11.25 -3.56
CA ASP A 129 -10.31 12.41 -4.41
C ASP A 129 -9.79 12.02 -5.80
N CYS A 130 -8.95 10.99 -5.88
CA CYS A 130 -8.44 10.51 -7.16
C CYS A 130 -9.50 9.71 -7.92
N LEU A 131 -10.44 9.07 -7.23
CA LEU A 131 -11.61 8.45 -7.85
C LEU A 131 -12.54 9.51 -8.45
N ALA A 132 -12.73 10.65 -7.78
CA ALA A 132 -13.48 11.78 -8.32
C ALA A 132 -12.82 12.31 -9.60
N ASP A 133 -11.49 12.47 -9.61
CA ASP A 133 -10.77 12.93 -10.80
C ASP A 133 -10.96 12.05 -12.04
N ILE A 134 -10.93 10.72 -11.89
CA ILE A 134 -11.08 9.81 -13.04
C ILE A 134 -12.53 9.69 -13.51
N ARG A 135 -13.50 10.12 -12.69
CA ARG A 135 -14.93 10.06 -12.99
C ARG A 135 -15.50 11.38 -13.47
N ASP A 136 -14.80 12.48 -13.27
CA ASP A 136 -15.18 13.81 -13.76
C ASP A 136 -14.76 14.00 -15.23
N PRO A 137 -15.71 14.12 -16.19
CA PRO A 137 -15.41 14.33 -17.61
C PRO A 137 -14.66 15.62 -17.92
N HIS A 138 -14.71 16.61 -17.03
CA HIS A 138 -14.01 17.89 -17.19
C HIS A 138 -12.60 17.88 -16.59
N ASN A 139 -12.25 16.83 -15.84
CA ASN A 139 -10.93 16.70 -15.27
C ASN A 139 -9.93 16.19 -16.31
N ARG A 140 -8.72 16.76 -16.30
CA ARG A 140 -7.63 16.32 -17.20
C ARG A 140 -7.16 14.87 -17.01
N ARG A 141 -7.60 14.22 -15.93
CA ARG A 141 -7.33 12.81 -15.61
C ARG A 141 -8.58 11.94 -15.76
N PHE A 142 -9.63 12.42 -16.42
CA PHE A 142 -10.81 11.61 -16.72
C PHE A 142 -10.42 10.27 -17.35
N ALA A 143 -10.93 9.18 -16.78
CA ALA A 143 -10.63 7.79 -17.16
C ALA A 143 -9.13 7.43 -17.21
N TYR A 144 -8.24 8.17 -16.54
CA TYR A 144 -6.80 7.90 -16.58
C TYR A 144 -6.38 6.77 -15.60
N PRO A 145 -5.86 5.62 -16.08
CA PRO A 145 -5.68 4.42 -15.26
C PRO A 145 -4.51 4.47 -14.26
N PHE A 146 -3.72 5.55 -14.25
CA PHE A 146 -2.54 5.69 -13.38
C PHE A 146 -2.60 6.93 -12.46
N THR A 147 -3.78 7.55 -12.30
CA THR A 147 -3.93 8.67 -11.36
C THR A 147 -3.51 8.28 -9.94
N ASN A 148 -2.88 9.20 -9.23
CA ASN A 148 -2.59 9.09 -7.81
C ASN A 148 -2.34 10.48 -7.21
N CYS A 149 -2.18 10.51 -5.90
CA CYS A 149 -1.71 11.66 -5.14
C CYS A 149 -0.78 11.19 -4.00
N THR A 150 -0.36 12.12 -3.13
CA THR A 150 0.48 11.79 -1.96
C THR A 150 -0.17 10.78 -1.01
N ASN A 151 -1.49 10.70 -0.98
CA ASN A 151 -2.27 9.84 -0.08
C ASN A 151 -2.61 8.45 -0.63
N CYS A 152 -2.33 8.16 -1.91
CA CYS A 152 -2.70 6.87 -2.52
C CYS A 152 -1.74 6.40 -3.62
N GLY A 153 -1.98 5.20 -4.13
CA GLY A 153 -1.29 4.63 -5.28
C GLY A 153 -0.04 3.81 -4.92
N PRO A 154 0.76 3.43 -5.92
CA PRO A 154 1.92 2.58 -5.73
C PRO A 154 3.04 3.30 -4.96
N ARG A 155 3.79 2.53 -4.17
CA ARG A 155 4.93 2.95 -3.36
C ARG A 155 5.99 1.85 -3.43
N TYR A 156 5.87 0.82 -2.60
CA TYR A 156 6.81 -0.28 -2.51
C TYR A 156 7.09 -0.94 -3.86
N THR A 157 6.05 -1.31 -4.60
CA THR A 157 6.18 -2.01 -5.91
C THR A 157 6.89 -1.21 -7.00
N ILE A 158 7.03 0.11 -6.86
CA ILE A 158 7.67 0.98 -7.85
C ILE A 158 8.97 1.60 -7.37
N THR A 159 9.41 1.32 -6.14
CA THR A 159 10.60 1.93 -5.54
C THR A 159 11.80 1.03 -5.73
N ARG A 160 12.86 1.57 -6.36
CA ARG A 160 14.13 0.85 -6.56
C ARG A 160 15.02 0.93 -5.33
N SER A 161 15.10 2.11 -4.73
CA SER A 161 16.01 2.41 -3.61
C SER A 161 15.49 3.61 -2.82
N ILE A 162 16.03 3.80 -1.60
CA ILE A 162 15.81 5.01 -0.81
C ILE A 162 16.97 6.01 -0.97
N PRO A 163 16.75 7.34 -0.83
CA PRO A 163 15.51 8.01 -0.40
C PRO A 163 14.39 7.93 -1.45
N TYR A 164 13.14 7.88 -1.00
CA TYR A 164 11.96 7.81 -1.87
C TYR A 164 11.79 9.11 -2.68
N ASP A 165 12.25 9.07 -3.92
CA ASP A 165 12.20 10.15 -4.91
C ASP A 165 11.81 9.60 -6.28
N ARG A 166 11.15 10.38 -7.13
CA ARG A 166 10.77 10.00 -8.49
C ARG A 166 11.94 9.36 -9.25
N ALA A 167 13.15 9.90 -9.14
CA ALA A 167 14.35 9.38 -9.81
C ALA A 167 14.71 7.94 -9.38
N SER A 168 14.36 7.57 -8.15
CA SER A 168 14.57 6.24 -7.57
C SER A 168 13.40 5.28 -7.79
N THR A 169 12.40 5.66 -8.60
CA THR A 169 11.23 4.83 -8.90
C THR A 169 11.14 4.43 -10.37
N SER A 170 10.23 3.53 -10.72
CA SER A 170 9.86 3.26 -12.12
C SER A 170 9.19 4.46 -12.82
N MET A 171 8.93 5.56 -12.13
CA MET A 171 8.42 6.79 -12.71
C MET A 171 9.52 7.72 -13.26
N SER A 172 10.80 7.35 -13.08
CA SER A 172 11.96 8.13 -13.53
C SER A 172 12.02 8.32 -15.05
N CYS A 173 11.53 7.36 -15.83
CA CYS A 173 11.47 7.44 -17.30
C CYS A 173 10.30 8.26 -17.84
N PHE A 174 9.48 8.87 -16.97
CA PHE A 174 8.33 9.69 -17.34
C PHE A 174 8.54 11.14 -16.87
N PRO A 175 9.10 12.04 -17.70
CA PRO A 175 9.30 13.45 -17.32
C PRO A 175 7.95 14.16 -17.10
N LEU A 176 7.81 14.94 -16.03
CA LEU A 176 6.57 15.66 -15.74
C LEU A 176 6.27 16.72 -16.82
N CYS A 177 5.05 16.74 -17.36
CA CYS A 177 4.60 17.85 -18.20
C CYS A 177 4.41 19.14 -17.35
N PRO A 178 4.34 20.34 -17.97
CA PRO A 178 4.23 21.61 -17.24
C PRO A 178 3.11 21.64 -16.19
N HIS A 179 1.92 21.10 -16.52
CA HIS A 179 0.80 21.02 -15.57
C HIS A 179 1.09 20.11 -14.37
N CYS A 180 1.67 18.93 -14.58
CA CYS A 180 2.02 18.04 -13.47
C CYS A 180 3.20 18.58 -12.65
N GLN A 181 4.13 19.31 -13.28
CA GLN A 181 5.21 20.00 -12.59
C GLN A 181 4.65 21.09 -11.66
N ALA A 182 3.70 21.89 -12.13
CA ALA A 182 3.05 22.93 -11.33
C ALA A 182 2.37 22.36 -10.06
N GLU A 183 1.61 21.26 -10.20
CA GLU A 183 1.04 20.56 -9.05
C GLU A 183 2.12 19.98 -8.13
N TYR A 184 3.18 19.40 -8.70
CA TYR A 184 4.27 18.78 -7.93
C TYR A 184 5.02 19.78 -7.06
N THR A 185 5.14 21.04 -7.51
CA THR A 185 5.86 22.12 -6.80
C THR A 185 4.98 23.02 -5.95
N ASN A 186 3.65 22.93 -6.06
CA ASN A 186 2.72 23.78 -5.30
C ASN A 186 2.36 23.15 -3.95
N PRO A 187 2.79 23.69 -2.79
CA PRO A 187 2.50 23.11 -1.46
C PRO A 187 1.02 23.01 -1.10
N LEU A 188 0.16 23.78 -1.77
CA LEU A 188 -1.29 23.77 -1.57
C LEU A 188 -2.00 22.71 -2.43
N ASP A 189 -1.31 22.10 -3.40
CA ASP A 189 -1.86 21.03 -4.21
C ASP A 189 -1.72 19.67 -3.50
N ARG A 190 -2.74 18.82 -3.58
CA ARG A 190 -2.69 17.46 -2.99
C ARG A 190 -1.63 16.56 -3.63
N ARG A 191 -1.11 16.93 -4.80
CA ARG A 191 -0.03 16.25 -5.54
C ARG A 191 1.34 16.89 -5.33
N PHE A 192 1.47 17.83 -4.38
CA PHE A 192 2.75 18.36 -3.95
C PHE A 192 3.70 17.23 -3.54
N HIS A 193 4.86 17.13 -4.19
CA HIS A 193 5.82 16.03 -3.99
C HIS A 193 5.22 14.61 -4.09
N ALA A 194 4.11 14.42 -4.81
CA ALA A 194 3.66 13.10 -5.20
C ALA A 194 4.64 12.53 -6.23
N GLN A 195 5.59 11.71 -5.76
CA GLN A 195 6.63 11.11 -6.60
C GLN A 195 6.07 10.38 -7.84
N PRO A 196 4.93 9.66 -7.77
CA PRO A 196 4.35 9.02 -8.94
C PRO A 196 3.30 9.87 -9.67
N ASN A 197 3.28 11.20 -9.48
CA ASN A 197 2.36 12.07 -10.20
C ASN A 197 2.52 11.92 -11.72
N ALA A 198 1.40 11.86 -12.42
CA ALA A 198 1.33 11.73 -13.86
C ALA A 198 -0.06 12.12 -14.39
N CYS A 199 -0.17 12.25 -15.70
CA CYS A 199 -1.42 12.43 -16.45
C CYS A 199 -1.31 11.77 -17.83
N PRO A 200 -2.37 11.75 -18.66
CA PRO A 200 -2.33 11.14 -19.99
C PRO A 200 -1.21 11.65 -20.92
N VAL A 201 -0.69 12.87 -20.70
CA VAL A 201 0.34 13.49 -21.53
C VAL A 201 1.74 12.98 -21.20
N CYS A 202 2.09 12.89 -19.92
CA CYS A 202 3.46 12.58 -19.48
C CYS A 202 3.62 11.22 -18.82
N GLY A 203 2.52 10.55 -18.53
CA GLY A 203 2.50 9.35 -17.73
C GLY A 203 2.49 8.06 -18.51
N PRO A 204 2.40 6.94 -17.77
CA PRO A 204 2.26 5.62 -18.35
C PRO A 204 1.02 5.49 -19.24
N LYS A 205 1.12 4.59 -20.21
CA LYS A 205 0.09 4.23 -21.19
C LYS A 205 -0.29 2.76 -21.02
N VAL A 206 -1.57 2.46 -21.25
CA VAL A 206 -2.11 1.11 -21.29
C VAL A 206 -2.32 0.71 -22.76
N TRP A 207 -2.13 -0.55 -23.09
CA TRP A 207 -2.49 -1.12 -24.38
C TRP A 207 -2.97 -2.57 -24.23
N LEU A 208 -3.69 -3.03 -25.23
CA LEU A 208 -4.22 -4.39 -25.34
C LEU A 208 -3.47 -5.12 -26.45
N THR A 209 -3.06 -6.36 -26.21
CA THR A 209 -2.53 -7.26 -27.25
C THR A 209 -3.32 -8.55 -27.31
N ASP A 210 -3.21 -9.28 -28.42
CA ASP A 210 -3.57 -10.69 -28.48
C ASP A 210 -2.53 -11.57 -27.74
N ALA A 211 -2.73 -12.89 -27.78
CA ALA A 211 -1.83 -13.86 -27.16
C ALA A 211 -0.45 -13.96 -27.83
N GLN A 212 -0.28 -13.45 -29.05
CA GLN A 212 0.98 -13.39 -29.78
C GLN A 212 1.74 -12.09 -29.52
N GLY A 213 1.14 -11.15 -28.80
CA GLY A 213 1.72 -9.85 -28.47
C GLY A 213 1.49 -8.77 -29.54
N GLN A 214 0.61 -9.01 -30.51
CA GLN A 214 0.22 -7.98 -31.48
C GLN A 214 -0.73 -6.99 -30.84
N THR A 215 -0.40 -5.70 -30.90
CA THR A 215 -1.24 -4.62 -30.35
C THR A 215 -2.59 -4.54 -31.08
N LEU A 216 -3.67 -4.64 -30.31
CA LEU A 216 -5.05 -4.57 -30.78
C LEU A 216 -5.68 -3.19 -30.56
N ALA A 217 -5.28 -2.51 -29.48
CA ALA A 217 -5.74 -1.16 -29.13
C ALA A 217 -4.82 -0.52 -28.09
N GLU A 218 -4.85 0.79 -27.99
CA GLU A 218 -4.08 1.57 -27.03
C GLU A 218 -4.98 2.50 -26.21
N HIS A 219 -4.45 3.04 -25.11
CA HIS A 219 -5.10 4.05 -24.30
C HIS A 219 -6.51 3.62 -23.82
N ARG A 220 -7.50 4.50 -23.94
CA ARG A 220 -8.87 4.24 -23.49
C ARG A 220 -9.53 3.11 -24.27
N GLU A 221 -9.28 3.04 -25.58
CA GLU A 221 -9.84 1.99 -26.44
C GLU A 221 -9.38 0.60 -25.99
N ALA A 222 -8.15 0.47 -25.48
CA ALA A 222 -7.67 -0.78 -24.90
C ALA A 222 -8.56 -1.28 -23.75
N LEU A 223 -8.99 -0.39 -22.85
CA LEU A 223 -9.86 -0.74 -21.73
C LEU A 223 -11.31 -1.01 -22.18
N GLU A 224 -11.80 -0.28 -23.18
CA GLU A 224 -13.12 -0.52 -23.77
C GLU A 224 -13.19 -1.90 -24.43
N ARG A 225 -12.19 -2.26 -25.25
CA ARG A 225 -12.09 -3.61 -25.84
C ARG A 225 -11.87 -4.69 -24.79
N THR A 226 -11.10 -4.42 -23.74
CA THR A 226 -10.93 -5.33 -22.59
C THR A 226 -12.27 -5.67 -21.95
N ALA A 227 -13.14 -4.67 -21.74
CA ALA A 227 -14.47 -4.88 -21.17
C ALA A 227 -15.34 -5.78 -22.07
N HIS A 228 -15.29 -5.58 -23.40
CA HIS A 228 -15.98 -6.45 -24.36
C HIS A 228 -15.46 -7.89 -24.35
N ILE A 229 -14.15 -8.09 -24.34
CA ILE A 229 -13.48 -9.41 -24.25
C ILE A 229 -13.96 -10.18 -23.02
N LEU A 230 -14.02 -9.52 -21.85
CA LEU A 230 -14.50 -10.13 -20.62
C LEU A 230 -15.98 -10.53 -20.70
N ILE A 231 -16.83 -9.67 -21.27
CA ILE A 231 -18.25 -9.97 -21.47
C ILE A 231 -18.45 -11.15 -22.42
N GLN A 232 -17.55 -11.32 -23.40
CA GLN A 232 -17.54 -12.45 -24.33
C GLN A 232 -17.05 -13.76 -23.68
N GLY A 233 -16.67 -13.74 -22.40
CA GLY A 233 -16.25 -14.94 -21.67
C GLY A 233 -14.82 -15.40 -21.98
N GLN A 234 -13.95 -14.48 -22.42
CA GLN A 234 -12.53 -14.78 -22.65
C GLN A 234 -11.70 -14.57 -21.37
N ILE A 235 -10.51 -15.17 -21.34
CA ILE A 235 -9.53 -15.04 -20.25
C ILE A 235 -8.47 -14.05 -20.69
N LEU A 236 -8.12 -13.10 -19.85
CA LEU A 236 -7.05 -12.15 -20.13
C LEU A 236 -6.00 -12.11 -19.03
N ALA A 237 -4.77 -11.76 -19.40
CA ALA A 237 -3.71 -11.43 -18.45
C ALA A 237 -3.62 -9.91 -18.33
N MET A 238 -3.79 -9.38 -17.12
CA MET A 238 -3.79 -7.95 -16.84
C MET A 238 -2.60 -7.57 -15.98
N LYS A 239 -1.80 -6.61 -16.43
CA LYS A 239 -0.74 -6.04 -15.59
C LYS A 239 -1.37 -5.19 -14.49
N GLY A 240 -1.22 -5.64 -13.25
CA GLY A 240 -1.68 -4.96 -12.05
C GLY A 240 -0.60 -4.09 -11.42
N LEU A 241 -0.72 -3.87 -10.11
CA LEU A 241 0.21 -3.03 -9.35
C LEU A 241 1.48 -3.79 -8.92
N GLY A 242 1.34 -5.02 -8.42
CA GLY A 242 2.45 -5.85 -7.91
C GLY A 242 2.79 -7.07 -8.76
N GLY A 243 2.08 -7.26 -9.88
CA GLY A 243 2.31 -8.34 -10.83
C GLY A 243 1.12 -8.48 -11.78
N PHE A 244 1.12 -9.52 -12.60
CA PHE A 244 0.01 -9.83 -13.50
C PHE A 244 -1.10 -10.61 -12.81
N HIS A 245 -2.36 -10.39 -13.21
CA HIS A 245 -3.50 -11.21 -12.88
C HIS A 245 -4.04 -11.93 -14.11
N LEU A 246 -4.54 -13.15 -13.94
CA LEU A 246 -5.45 -13.78 -14.90
C LEU A 246 -6.89 -13.42 -14.51
N VAL A 247 -7.64 -12.94 -15.49
CA VAL A 247 -8.94 -12.29 -15.29
C VAL A 247 -9.97 -12.88 -16.25
N CYS A 248 -11.16 -13.19 -15.74
CA CYS A 248 -12.32 -13.60 -16.52
C CYS A 248 -13.62 -13.33 -15.73
N ASP A 249 -14.80 -13.41 -16.38
CA ASP A 249 -16.09 -13.31 -15.68
C ASP A 249 -16.30 -14.52 -14.76
N ALA A 250 -16.35 -14.26 -13.46
CA ALA A 250 -16.53 -15.25 -12.40
C ALA A 250 -17.93 -15.90 -12.39
N ARG A 251 -18.89 -15.36 -13.16
CA ARG A 251 -20.23 -15.95 -13.35
C ARG A 251 -20.24 -16.97 -14.49
N ASN A 252 -19.26 -16.91 -15.40
CA ASN A 252 -19.20 -17.81 -16.54
C ASN A 252 -18.49 -19.12 -16.16
N ALA A 253 -19.27 -20.15 -15.85
CA ALA A 253 -18.76 -21.46 -15.44
C ALA A 253 -17.82 -22.09 -16.46
N ALA A 254 -18.11 -21.98 -17.77
CA ALA A 254 -17.25 -22.56 -18.81
C ALA A 254 -15.89 -21.86 -18.87
N THR A 255 -15.86 -20.54 -18.72
CA THR A 255 -14.60 -19.77 -18.70
C THR A 255 -13.78 -20.05 -17.44
N VAL A 256 -14.42 -20.09 -16.27
CA VAL A 256 -13.74 -20.42 -15.00
C VAL A 256 -13.15 -21.84 -15.07
N HIS A 257 -13.89 -22.80 -15.60
CA HIS A 257 -13.40 -24.16 -15.81
C HIS A 257 -12.19 -24.19 -16.75
N THR A 258 -12.27 -23.48 -17.88
CA THR A 258 -11.16 -23.34 -18.84
C THR A 258 -9.92 -22.73 -18.20
N LEU A 259 -10.10 -21.69 -17.37
CA LEU A 259 -9.00 -21.07 -16.63
C LEU A 259 -8.31 -22.07 -15.70
N ARG A 260 -9.07 -22.90 -14.97
CA ARG A 260 -8.51 -23.94 -14.09
C ARG A 260 -7.70 -24.98 -14.87
N GLN A 261 -8.24 -25.44 -16.00
CA GLN A 261 -7.56 -26.40 -16.87
C GLN A 261 -6.23 -25.84 -17.38
N ARG A 262 -6.25 -24.64 -17.99
CA ARG A 262 -5.05 -24.01 -18.57
C ARG A 262 -4.01 -23.63 -17.51
N LYS A 263 -4.44 -23.26 -16.29
CA LYS A 263 -3.55 -22.91 -15.18
C LYS A 263 -3.01 -24.13 -14.41
N HIS A 264 -3.53 -25.33 -14.67
CA HIS A 264 -3.27 -26.54 -13.89
C HIS A 264 -3.55 -26.33 -12.39
N ARG A 265 -4.72 -25.75 -12.09
CA ARG A 265 -5.15 -25.41 -10.72
C ARG A 265 -6.53 -25.98 -10.44
N GLN A 266 -6.58 -27.25 -10.02
CA GLN A 266 -7.83 -27.98 -9.83
C GLN A 266 -8.67 -27.41 -8.69
N ASP A 267 -8.15 -27.41 -7.46
CA ASP A 267 -9.03 -27.20 -6.29
C ASP A 267 -8.84 -25.85 -5.59
N LYS A 268 -7.63 -25.27 -5.67
CA LYS A 268 -7.31 -24.08 -4.88
C LYS A 268 -8.25 -22.90 -5.25
N PRO A 269 -8.91 -22.25 -4.27
CA PRO A 269 -9.89 -21.20 -4.53
C PRO A 269 -9.37 -20.07 -5.41
N LEU A 270 -10.28 -19.48 -6.19
CA LEU A 270 -10.04 -18.33 -7.05
C LEU A 270 -10.67 -17.09 -6.41
N ALA A 271 -9.85 -16.08 -6.12
CA ALA A 271 -10.36 -14.81 -5.61
C ALA A 271 -11.11 -14.06 -6.71
N ILE A 272 -12.14 -13.31 -6.30
CA ILE A 272 -12.95 -12.47 -7.18
C ILE A 272 -12.86 -11.01 -6.75
N MET A 273 -12.93 -10.12 -7.72
CA MET A 273 -13.11 -8.69 -7.53
C MET A 273 -14.51 -8.30 -8.02
N VAL A 274 -15.19 -7.51 -7.21
CA VAL A 274 -16.49 -6.92 -7.55
C VAL A 274 -16.37 -5.41 -7.52
N ARG A 275 -17.29 -4.70 -8.21
CA ARG A 275 -17.20 -3.25 -8.41
C ARG A 275 -17.19 -2.45 -7.10
N ASP A 276 -18.06 -2.81 -6.18
CA ASP A 276 -18.36 -2.04 -4.98
C ASP A 276 -18.93 -2.94 -3.87
N LEU A 277 -19.13 -2.36 -2.69
CA LEU A 277 -19.64 -3.07 -1.52
C LEU A 277 -21.09 -3.55 -1.71
N GLU A 278 -21.88 -2.88 -2.54
CA GLU A 278 -23.24 -3.31 -2.88
C GLU A 278 -23.19 -4.63 -3.66
N SER A 279 -22.35 -4.69 -4.70
CA SER A 279 -22.09 -5.90 -5.48
C SER A 279 -21.53 -7.02 -4.58
N ALA A 280 -20.67 -6.71 -3.61
CA ALA A 280 -20.15 -7.68 -2.67
C ALA A 280 -21.23 -8.32 -1.80
N ARG A 281 -22.18 -7.52 -1.31
CA ARG A 281 -23.30 -8.00 -0.48
C ARG A 281 -24.26 -8.92 -1.23
N GLN A 282 -24.31 -8.83 -2.55
CA GLN A 282 -25.14 -9.72 -3.38
C GLN A 282 -24.58 -11.15 -3.41
N VAL A 283 -23.26 -11.32 -3.27
CA VAL A 283 -22.60 -12.63 -3.39
C VAL A 283 -22.14 -13.23 -2.06
N ALA A 284 -21.97 -12.41 -1.02
CA ALA A 284 -21.48 -12.85 0.28
C ALA A 284 -22.22 -12.19 1.47
N TYR A 285 -22.18 -12.85 2.63
CA TYR A 285 -22.47 -12.22 3.91
C TYR A 285 -21.26 -11.40 4.35
N ILE A 286 -21.51 -10.19 4.88
CA ILE A 286 -20.45 -9.25 5.24
C ILE A 286 -20.78 -8.63 6.59
N ALA A 287 -20.00 -8.97 7.61
CA ALA A 287 -19.98 -8.34 8.92
C ALA A 287 -19.29 -6.97 8.89
N ASP A 288 -19.39 -6.18 9.96
CA ASP A 288 -18.79 -4.84 10.00
C ASP A 288 -17.26 -4.85 9.93
N THR A 289 -16.61 -5.78 10.64
CA THR A 289 -15.15 -5.98 10.59
C THR A 289 -14.68 -6.35 9.18
N GLU A 290 -15.41 -7.22 8.49
CA GLU A 290 -15.14 -7.60 7.09
C GLU A 290 -15.36 -6.44 6.12
N ARG A 291 -16.41 -5.64 6.33
CA ARG A 291 -16.69 -4.42 5.56
C ARG A 291 -15.55 -3.42 5.70
N GLU A 292 -15.03 -3.22 6.92
CA GLU A 292 -13.89 -2.35 7.19
C GLU A 292 -12.64 -2.82 6.44
N LEU A 293 -12.34 -4.12 6.45
CA LEU A 293 -11.23 -4.69 5.67
C LEU A 293 -11.41 -4.49 4.16
N LEU A 294 -12.58 -4.80 3.61
CA LEU A 294 -12.86 -4.64 2.17
C LEU A 294 -12.74 -3.19 1.71
N THR A 295 -13.15 -2.25 2.55
CA THR A 295 -13.15 -0.80 2.26
C THR A 295 -11.88 -0.09 2.71
N SER A 296 -10.96 -0.80 3.37
CA SER A 296 -9.68 -0.27 3.80
C SER A 296 -8.83 0.16 2.60
N ARG A 297 -7.84 1.01 2.86
CA ARG A 297 -6.88 1.43 1.83
C ARG A 297 -5.98 0.28 1.35
N GLU A 298 -5.80 -0.74 2.17
CA GLU A 298 -4.99 -1.92 1.85
C GLU A 298 -5.72 -2.81 0.83
N ARG A 299 -7.06 -2.75 0.76
CA ARG A 299 -7.92 -3.52 -0.18
C ARG A 299 -7.48 -4.99 -0.31
N PRO A 300 -7.38 -5.75 0.79
CA PRO A 300 -7.04 -7.15 0.72
C PRO A 300 -8.13 -7.99 0.06
N ILE A 301 -7.81 -9.23 -0.26
CA ILE A 301 -8.80 -10.29 -0.43
C ILE A 301 -9.28 -10.69 0.96
N VAL A 302 -10.58 -10.63 1.20
CA VAL A 302 -11.22 -11.06 2.45
C VAL A 302 -11.97 -12.36 2.19
N LEU A 303 -11.75 -13.37 3.04
CA LEU A 303 -12.49 -14.63 2.97
C LEU A 303 -13.86 -14.45 3.64
N LEU A 304 -14.93 -14.49 2.86
CA LEU A 304 -16.30 -14.23 3.28
C LEU A 304 -17.18 -15.44 3.04
N ARG A 305 -18.21 -15.63 3.85
CA ARG A 305 -19.20 -16.69 3.62
C ARG A 305 -20.07 -16.37 2.41
N ALA A 306 -20.12 -17.28 1.45
CA ALA A 306 -20.94 -17.17 0.25
C ALA A 306 -22.44 -17.15 0.57
N ARG A 307 -23.23 -16.40 -0.23
CA ARG A 307 -24.70 -16.49 -0.18
C ARG A 307 -25.22 -17.61 -1.06
N ALA A 308 -26.26 -18.31 -0.62
CA ALA A 308 -26.95 -19.25 -1.50
C ALA A 308 -27.49 -18.52 -2.75
N GLY A 309 -27.32 -19.13 -3.93
CA GLY A 309 -27.82 -18.55 -5.19
C GLY A 309 -27.07 -17.30 -5.66
N HIS A 310 -25.83 -17.07 -5.22
CA HIS A 310 -25.01 -15.90 -5.60
C HIS A 310 -24.71 -15.77 -7.11
N GLY A 311 -25.07 -16.75 -7.94
CA GLY A 311 -24.94 -16.68 -9.40
C GLY A 311 -23.49 -16.68 -9.92
N LEU A 312 -22.54 -17.18 -9.12
CA LEU A 312 -21.14 -17.34 -9.53
C LEU A 312 -20.87 -18.79 -9.91
N ALA A 313 -19.81 -19.02 -10.68
CA ALA A 313 -19.42 -20.36 -11.09
C ALA A 313 -19.11 -21.25 -9.86
N PRO A 314 -19.61 -22.51 -9.82
CA PRO A 314 -19.39 -23.40 -8.69
C PRO A 314 -17.91 -23.74 -8.50
N ASP A 315 -17.16 -23.80 -9.60
CA ASP A 315 -15.74 -24.10 -9.59
C ASP A 315 -14.89 -22.98 -8.95
N LEU A 316 -15.41 -21.84 -8.49
CA LEU A 316 -14.57 -20.81 -7.85
C LEU A 316 -13.92 -21.28 -6.55
N SER A 317 -14.69 -21.99 -5.72
CA SER A 317 -14.30 -22.52 -4.41
C SER A 317 -14.96 -23.89 -4.20
N PRO A 318 -14.44 -24.99 -4.79
CA PRO A 318 -15.12 -26.29 -4.78
C PRO A 318 -15.27 -26.89 -3.37
N ASP A 319 -14.27 -26.68 -2.51
CA ASP A 319 -14.18 -27.37 -1.20
C ASP A 319 -14.49 -26.47 0.00
N THR A 320 -15.12 -25.32 -0.20
CA THR A 320 -15.44 -24.39 0.89
C THR A 320 -16.61 -23.48 0.56
N ASP A 321 -17.39 -23.12 1.57
CA ASP A 321 -18.44 -22.10 1.47
C ASP A 321 -17.88 -20.66 1.54
N LEU A 322 -16.55 -20.51 1.59
CA LEU A 322 -15.87 -19.22 1.60
C LEU A 322 -15.50 -18.74 0.18
N LEU A 323 -15.73 -17.45 -0.06
CA LEU A 323 -15.28 -16.72 -1.23
C LEU A 323 -14.16 -15.77 -0.85
N GLY A 324 -13.06 -15.80 -1.59
CA GLY A 324 -12.06 -14.73 -1.53
C GLY A 324 -12.56 -13.54 -2.33
N LEU A 325 -12.98 -12.47 -1.65
CA LEU A 325 -13.55 -11.28 -2.30
C LEU A 325 -12.66 -10.07 -2.07
N MET A 326 -12.45 -9.26 -3.11
CA MET A 326 -11.77 -7.98 -3.01
C MET A 326 -12.52 -6.88 -3.77
N LEU A 327 -12.18 -5.62 -3.48
CA LEU A 327 -12.69 -4.45 -4.18
C LEU A 327 -11.62 -3.82 -5.07
N PRO A 328 -12.00 -2.98 -6.04
CA PRO A 328 -11.06 -2.36 -6.95
C PRO A 328 -10.13 -1.44 -6.17
N TYR A 329 -8.82 -1.54 -6.45
CA TYR A 329 -7.80 -0.84 -5.69
C TYR A 329 -6.87 0.03 -6.55
N THR A 330 -6.93 -0.05 -7.87
CA THR A 330 -6.17 0.82 -8.79
C THR A 330 -7.14 1.59 -9.68
N PRO A 331 -6.75 2.76 -10.22
CA PRO A 331 -7.61 3.47 -11.16
C PRO A 331 -7.92 2.64 -12.41
N LEU A 332 -6.98 1.79 -12.86
CA LEU A 332 -7.22 0.83 -13.95
C LEU A 332 -8.42 -0.08 -13.66
N HIS A 333 -8.49 -0.64 -12.44
CA HIS A 333 -9.64 -1.47 -12.05
C HIS A 333 -10.94 -0.66 -12.03
N HIS A 334 -10.91 0.55 -11.46
CA HIS A 334 -12.12 1.40 -11.40
C HIS A 334 -12.63 1.79 -12.78
N VAL A 335 -11.75 2.21 -13.69
CA VAL A 335 -12.13 2.55 -15.07
C VAL A 335 -12.69 1.32 -15.78
N LEU A 336 -12.08 0.14 -15.62
CA LEU A 336 -12.60 -1.09 -16.20
C LEU A 336 -14.00 -1.45 -15.66
N PHE A 337 -14.22 -1.35 -14.36
CA PHE A 337 -15.54 -1.62 -13.77
C PHE A 337 -16.59 -0.59 -14.16
N ASP A 338 -16.21 0.69 -14.31
CA ASP A 338 -17.12 1.73 -14.81
C ASP A 338 -17.54 1.44 -16.27
N LEU A 339 -16.63 0.94 -17.11
CA LEU A 339 -16.92 0.47 -18.48
C LEU A 339 -17.80 -0.78 -18.48
N LEU A 340 -17.46 -1.80 -17.69
CA LEU A 340 -18.24 -3.04 -17.59
C LEU A 340 -19.67 -2.79 -17.11
N HIS A 341 -19.84 -1.87 -16.15
CA HIS A 341 -21.15 -1.46 -15.65
C HIS A 341 -21.99 -0.76 -16.72
N ALA A 342 -21.36 0.02 -17.59
CA ALA A 342 -22.05 0.67 -18.71
C ALA A 342 -22.44 -0.32 -19.82
N LEU A 343 -21.69 -1.41 -19.99
CA LEU A 343 -21.88 -2.38 -21.08
C LEU A 343 -22.83 -3.53 -20.76
N ALA A 344 -23.02 -3.87 -19.48
CA ALA A 344 -23.81 -5.04 -19.07
C ALA A 344 -24.93 -4.66 -18.08
N PRO A 345 -26.13 -5.26 -18.18
CA PRO A 345 -27.23 -5.02 -17.23
C PRO A 345 -26.86 -5.35 -15.78
N THR A 346 -25.99 -6.34 -15.61
CA THR A 346 -25.40 -6.71 -14.32
C THR A 346 -23.90 -6.73 -14.47
N THR A 347 -23.22 -5.88 -13.71
CA THR A 347 -21.75 -5.80 -13.71
C THR A 347 -21.15 -7.17 -13.38
N PRO A 348 -20.24 -7.70 -14.20
CA PRO A 348 -19.53 -8.94 -13.91
C PRO A 348 -18.74 -8.88 -12.60
N ALA A 349 -18.74 -9.97 -11.85
CA ALA A 349 -17.68 -10.25 -10.89
C ALA A 349 -16.49 -10.81 -11.68
N LEU A 350 -15.28 -10.36 -11.40
CA LEU A 350 -14.09 -10.78 -12.15
C LEU A 350 -13.22 -11.69 -11.29
N VAL A 351 -12.80 -12.84 -11.81
CA VAL A 351 -11.71 -13.61 -11.18
C VAL A 351 -10.44 -12.77 -11.22
N MET A 352 -9.70 -12.71 -10.11
CA MET A 352 -8.41 -12.04 -10.00
C MET A 352 -7.40 -13.00 -9.36
N THR A 353 -6.84 -13.91 -10.16
CA THR A 353 -5.81 -14.86 -9.68
C THR A 353 -4.43 -14.47 -10.18
N SER A 354 -3.37 -14.86 -9.47
CA SER A 354 -1.98 -14.58 -9.88
C SER A 354 -1.71 -15.02 -11.32
N GLY A 355 -1.06 -14.17 -12.11
CA GLY A 355 -0.64 -14.46 -13.47
C GLY A 355 0.65 -15.27 -13.47
N ASN A 356 0.53 -16.55 -13.17
CA ASN A 356 1.61 -17.54 -13.18
C ASN A 356 1.08 -18.92 -13.58
N ILE A 357 1.98 -19.76 -14.08
CA ILE A 357 1.79 -21.21 -14.10
C ILE A 357 1.96 -21.69 -12.64
N SER A 358 1.18 -22.70 -12.24
CA SER A 358 1.13 -23.19 -10.86
C SER A 358 2.52 -23.29 -10.20
N ALA A 359 2.63 -22.84 -8.93
CA ALA A 359 3.83 -22.80 -8.09
C ALA A 359 4.96 -21.81 -8.46
N ASP A 360 4.91 -21.15 -9.62
CA ASP A 360 5.89 -20.11 -9.93
C ASP A 360 5.52 -18.74 -9.31
N PRO A 361 6.50 -17.83 -9.13
CA PRO A 361 6.22 -16.44 -8.82
C PRO A 361 5.35 -15.76 -9.90
N ILE A 362 4.54 -14.81 -9.46
CA ILE A 362 3.73 -13.95 -10.33
C ILE A 362 4.61 -13.26 -11.38
N CYS A 363 4.16 -13.24 -12.64
CA CYS A 363 4.87 -12.51 -13.69
C CYS A 363 4.96 -11.02 -13.33
N LEU A 364 6.13 -10.43 -13.58
CA LEU A 364 6.45 -9.03 -13.30
C LEU A 364 6.46 -8.22 -14.59
N GLY A 365 7.16 -8.72 -15.61
CA GLY A 365 7.44 -7.99 -16.87
C GLY A 365 6.49 -8.33 -18.02
N ASN A 366 6.32 -7.41 -18.96
CA ASN A 366 5.43 -7.61 -20.12
C ASN A 366 5.89 -8.79 -21.00
N ARG A 367 7.20 -8.89 -21.27
CA ARG A 367 7.78 -9.98 -22.08
C ARG A 367 7.64 -11.33 -21.38
N GLU A 368 7.88 -11.35 -20.07
CA GLU A 368 7.72 -12.53 -19.23
C GLU A 368 6.26 -13.01 -19.27
N ALA A 369 5.29 -12.10 -19.09
CA ALA A 369 3.87 -12.43 -19.12
C ALA A 369 3.44 -13.03 -20.47
N LEU A 370 3.82 -12.41 -21.59
CA LEU A 370 3.52 -12.93 -22.93
C LEU A 370 4.13 -14.32 -23.15
N SER A 371 5.37 -14.53 -22.71
CA SER A 371 6.06 -15.82 -22.85
C SER A 371 5.43 -16.92 -22.00
N ARG A 372 5.03 -16.62 -20.75
CA ARG A 372 4.61 -17.63 -19.78
C ARG A 372 3.10 -17.86 -19.75
N LEU A 373 2.30 -16.87 -20.15
CA LEU A 373 0.84 -16.90 -19.99
C LEU A 373 0.08 -17.00 -21.31
N SER A 374 0.74 -17.00 -22.47
CA SER A 374 0.08 -17.09 -23.79
C SER A 374 -0.66 -18.42 -24.02
N GLY A 375 -0.28 -19.49 -23.30
CA GLY A 375 -1.05 -20.74 -23.26
C GLY A 375 -2.28 -20.70 -22.36
N ILE A 376 -2.47 -19.62 -21.59
CA ILE A 376 -3.56 -19.47 -20.61
C ILE A 376 -4.52 -18.35 -21.01
N ALA A 377 -3.99 -17.16 -21.25
CA ALA A 377 -4.75 -15.96 -21.58
C ALA A 377 -4.93 -15.79 -23.08
N ASP A 378 -6.13 -15.41 -23.49
CA ASP A 378 -6.51 -15.12 -24.87
C ASP A 378 -6.04 -13.71 -25.31
N ALA A 379 -5.87 -12.78 -24.35
CA ALA A 379 -5.42 -11.41 -24.58
C ALA A 379 -4.65 -10.84 -23.37
N PHE A 380 -3.92 -9.74 -23.58
CA PHE A 380 -3.08 -9.11 -22.56
C PHE A 380 -3.34 -7.61 -22.43
N VAL A 381 -3.64 -7.16 -21.22
CA VAL A 381 -3.70 -5.73 -20.88
C VAL A 381 -2.37 -5.34 -20.24
N LEU A 382 -1.59 -4.56 -20.98
CA LEU A 382 -0.22 -4.20 -20.64
C LEU A 382 -0.07 -2.71 -20.38
N HIS A 383 0.99 -2.33 -19.66
CA HIS A 383 1.39 -0.93 -19.53
C HIS A 383 2.91 -0.77 -19.38
N ASP A 384 3.39 0.45 -19.61
CA ASP A 384 4.81 0.82 -19.67
C ASP A 384 5.36 1.33 -18.33
N ARG A 385 4.54 1.42 -17.28
CA ARG A 385 5.07 1.53 -15.91
C ARG A 385 5.65 0.18 -15.46
N ASP A 386 6.94 0.13 -15.18
CA ASP A 386 7.56 -1.06 -14.62
C ASP A 386 7.10 -1.33 -13.19
N ILE A 387 6.91 -2.61 -12.89
CA ILE A 387 6.77 -3.14 -11.54
C ILE A 387 8.18 -3.57 -11.17
N LEU A 388 8.75 -2.98 -10.13
CA LEU A 388 10.14 -3.28 -9.72
C LEU A 388 10.19 -4.44 -8.72
N ILE A 389 9.17 -4.56 -7.88
CA ILE A 389 9.09 -5.56 -6.83
C ILE A 389 7.77 -6.31 -6.96
N ARG A 390 7.83 -7.64 -7.04
CA ARG A 390 6.64 -8.50 -7.04
C ARG A 390 5.94 -8.40 -5.70
N CYS A 391 4.62 -8.28 -5.71
CA CYS A 391 3.83 -8.23 -4.50
C CYS A 391 2.42 -8.80 -4.77
N ASP A 392 2.19 -10.01 -4.28
CA ASP A 392 0.87 -10.66 -4.31
C ASP A 392 -0.18 -9.85 -3.53
N ASP A 393 -1.46 -10.11 -3.82
CA ASP A 393 -2.55 -9.62 -2.99
C ASP A 393 -2.55 -10.30 -1.62
N SER A 394 -2.70 -9.49 -0.57
CA SER A 394 -2.90 -10.00 0.80
C SER A 394 -4.25 -10.70 0.93
N VAL A 395 -4.30 -11.74 1.76
CA VAL A 395 -5.50 -12.52 2.05
C VAL A 395 -5.73 -12.55 3.55
N LEU A 396 -6.91 -12.12 3.99
CA LEU A 396 -7.30 -12.07 5.39
C LEU A 396 -8.63 -12.78 5.61
N ARG A 397 -8.84 -13.22 6.85
CA ARG A 397 -10.08 -13.82 7.32
C ARG A 397 -10.46 -13.18 8.65
N CYS A 398 -11.76 -12.96 8.86
CA CYS A 398 -12.29 -12.59 10.16
C CYS A 398 -12.78 -13.84 10.89
N ILE A 399 -12.38 -14.00 12.16
CA ILE A 399 -12.87 -15.05 13.06
C ILE A 399 -13.12 -14.37 14.41
N ASP A 400 -14.35 -14.49 14.94
CA ASP A 400 -14.75 -13.87 16.21
C ASP A 400 -14.39 -12.37 16.30
N ASP A 401 -14.71 -11.62 15.24
CA ASP A 401 -14.38 -10.19 15.06
C ASP A 401 -12.88 -9.83 15.10
N ARG A 402 -12.01 -10.83 15.03
CA ARG A 402 -10.56 -10.66 14.93
C ARG A 402 -10.07 -10.93 13.53
N THR A 403 -9.13 -10.11 13.08
CA THR A 403 -8.52 -10.23 11.77
C THR A 403 -7.33 -11.17 11.82
N HIS A 404 -7.31 -12.16 10.92
CA HIS A 404 -6.23 -13.13 10.77
C HIS A 404 -5.63 -13.03 9.38
N PHE A 405 -4.30 -12.96 9.29
CA PHE A 405 -3.60 -13.07 8.02
C PHE A 405 -3.52 -14.53 7.58
N ILE A 406 -4.01 -14.80 6.38
CA ILE A 406 -3.67 -16.02 5.63
C ILE A 406 -2.46 -15.77 4.74
N ARG A 407 -2.34 -14.54 4.24
CA ARG A 407 -1.20 -14.07 3.44
C ARG A 407 -0.99 -12.58 3.68
N ARG A 408 0.21 -12.21 4.14
CA ARG A 408 0.67 -10.82 4.25
C ARG A 408 1.51 -10.45 3.03
N ALA A 409 1.06 -9.46 2.25
CA ALA A 409 1.75 -8.96 1.06
C ALA A 409 1.33 -7.50 0.75
N ARG A 410 0.72 -7.23 -0.41
CA ARG A 410 0.31 -5.88 -0.83
C ARG A 410 -0.58 -5.20 0.20
N GLY A 411 -0.35 -3.91 0.43
CA GLY A 411 -1.09 -3.12 1.42
C GLY A 411 -0.43 -3.13 2.81
N TYR A 412 0.37 -4.15 3.12
CA TYR A 412 0.96 -4.30 4.45
C TYR A 412 2.49 -4.26 4.41
N THR A 413 3.13 -4.97 3.48
CA THR A 413 4.60 -4.90 3.29
C THR A 413 4.98 -3.58 2.61
N PRO A 414 6.05 -2.89 3.05
CA PRO A 414 7.04 -3.31 4.04
C PRO A 414 6.82 -2.65 5.42
N SER A 415 5.57 -2.41 5.82
CA SER A 415 5.31 -1.83 7.15
C SER A 415 5.75 -2.80 8.25
N PRO A 416 6.51 -2.32 9.24
CA PRO A 416 7.04 -3.18 10.29
C PRO A 416 5.96 -3.58 11.31
N ILE A 417 6.26 -4.67 12.01
CA ILE A 417 5.65 -5.03 13.28
C ILE A 417 6.54 -4.44 14.38
N ASP A 418 5.93 -3.69 15.31
CA ASP A 418 6.67 -3.12 16.44
C ASP A 418 6.88 -4.21 17.50
N LEU A 419 8.12 -4.39 17.93
CA LEU A 419 8.53 -5.35 18.95
C LEU A 419 8.53 -4.70 20.34
N ALA A 420 8.46 -5.53 21.38
CA ALA A 420 8.55 -5.08 22.77
C ALA A 420 9.96 -4.57 23.13
N LEU A 421 10.98 -5.15 22.49
CA LEU A 421 12.38 -4.96 22.81
C LEU A 421 13.14 -4.49 21.57
N ASP A 422 14.17 -3.69 21.80
CA ASP A 422 15.21 -3.41 20.82
C ASP A 422 16.20 -4.59 20.74
N GLY A 423 16.88 -4.76 19.61
CA GLY A 423 17.77 -5.90 19.40
C GLY A 423 18.66 -5.80 18.15
N PRO A 424 19.49 -6.82 17.92
CA PRO A 424 20.38 -6.87 16.76
C PRO A 424 19.59 -7.00 15.45
N THR A 425 20.25 -6.67 14.33
CA THR A 425 19.71 -6.90 12.98
C THR A 425 19.87 -8.37 12.62
N ILE A 426 18.75 -9.08 12.54
CA ILE A 426 18.67 -10.52 12.23
C ILE A 426 17.84 -10.69 10.97
N LEU A 427 18.31 -11.52 10.04
CA LEU A 427 17.53 -11.99 8.90
C LEU A 427 16.93 -13.36 9.20
N GLY A 428 15.63 -13.41 9.45
CA GLY A 428 14.84 -14.64 9.49
C GLY A 428 14.48 -15.10 8.09
N VAL A 429 14.91 -16.31 7.70
CA VAL A 429 14.71 -16.84 6.34
C VAL A 429 13.46 -17.70 6.16
N GLY A 430 12.76 -18.00 7.24
CA GLY A 430 11.46 -18.65 7.22
C GLY A 430 11.45 -20.12 6.75
N PRO A 431 10.25 -20.72 6.64
CA PRO A 431 10.06 -22.11 6.28
C PRO A 431 10.09 -22.35 4.76
N LEU A 432 9.96 -23.60 4.32
CA LEU A 432 9.88 -23.95 2.90
C LEU A 432 8.58 -23.48 2.24
N LEU A 433 7.44 -23.73 2.91
CA LEU A 433 6.11 -23.46 2.37
C LEU A 433 5.62 -22.08 2.78
N LYS A 434 4.93 -21.40 1.86
CA LYS A 434 4.35 -20.06 2.03
C LYS A 434 5.35 -19.06 2.61
N ASN A 435 6.61 -19.14 2.19
CA ASN A 435 7.74 -18.44 2.79
C ASN A 435 7.55 -16.92 2.83
N THR A 436 8.02 -16.33 3.92
CA THR A 436 8.32 -14.90 4.05
C THR A 436 9.65 -14.73 4.77
N LEU A 437 10.38 -13.69 4.38
CA LEU A 437 11.57 -13.23 5.08
C LEU A 437 11.17 -12.24 6.19
N CYS A 438 11.99 -12.11 7.23
CA CYS A 438 11.83 -11.10 8.24
C CYS A 438 13.19 -10.48 8.58
N LEU A 439 13.32 -9.16 8.49
CA LEU A 439 14.54 -8.45 8.86
C LEU A 439 14.27 -7.53 10.06
N THR A 440 15.03 -7.67 11.15
CA THR A 440 14.88 -6.79 12.31
C THR A 440 15.79 -5.57 12.20
N LYS A 441 15.29 -4.41 12.65
CA LYS A 441 16.07 -3.18 12.79
C LYS A 441 15.54 -2.39 13.97
N GLY A 442 16.34 -2.28 15.02
CA GLY A 442 15.87 -1.67 16.24
C GLY A 442 14.78 -2.53 16.90
N SER A 443 13.75 -1.88 17.43
CA SER A 443 12.51 -2.51 17.94
C SER A 443 11.47 -2.82 16.85
N GLN A 444 11.89 -3.06 15.61
CA GLN A 444 10.98 -3.29 14.48
C GLN A 444 11.34 -4.54 13.68
N ALA A 445 10.32 -5.32 13.30
CA ALA A 445 10.43 -6.49 12.44
C ALA A 445 9.78 -6.22 11.08
N PHE A 446 10.58 -6.27 10.01
CA PHE A 446 10.14 -6.02 8.63
C PHE A 446 9.91 -7.34 7.92
N VAL A 447 8.65 -7.77 7.86
CA VAL A 447 8.24 -8.98 7.15
C VAL A 447 8.08 -8.68 5.65
N SER A 448 8.70 -9.50 4.81
CA SER A 448 8.58 -9.40 3.36
C SER A 448 7.15 -9.65 2.89
N GLN A 449 6.91 -9.40 1.61
CA GLN A 449 5.77 -9.96 0.92
C GLN A 449 5.86 -11.49 0.91
N HIS A 450 4.72 -12.14 0.70
CA HIS A 450 4.66 -13.56 0.40
C HIS A 450 5.57 -13.91 -0.79
N ILE A 451 6.49 -14.85 -0.58
CA ILE A 451 7.41 -15.33 -1.61
C ILE A 451 6.81 -16.53 -2.34
N GLY A 452 6.15 -17.42 -1.59
CA GLY A 452 5.57 -18.65 -2.12
C GLY A 452 6.28 -19.89 -1.56
N ASP A 453 6.11 -21.02 -2.25
CA ASP A 453 6.72 -22.29 -1.84
C ASP A 453 8.11 -22.41 -2.50
N LEU A 454 9.16 -22.60 -1.68
CA LEU A 454 10.55 -22.64 -2.12
C LEU A 454 10.92 -24.01 -2.73
N GLU A 455 10.18 -24.42 -3.76
CA GLU A 455 10.29 -25.76 -4.38
C GLU A 455 10.93 -25.74 -5.77
N ASN A 456 11.12 -24.55 -6.36
CA ASN A 456 11.67 -24.39 -7.69
C ASN A 456 12.65 -23.21 -7.78
N LEU A 457 13.45 -23.20 -8.86
CA LEU A 457 14.48 -22.19 -9.08
C LEU A 457 13.91 -20.77 -9.23
N GLY A 458 12.72 -20.63 -9.82
CA GLY A 458 12.08 -19.32 -10.00
C GLY A 458 11.74 -18.68 -8.66
N THR A 459 11.10 -19.43 -7.76
CA THR A 459 10.78 -18.95 -6.40
C THR A 459 12.03 -18.75 -5.56
N TYR A 460 13.05 -19.62 -5.68
CA TYR A 460 14.30 -19.45 -4.95
C TYR A 460 15.10 -18.21 -5.41
N THR A 461 15.11 -17.92 -6.71
CA THR A 461 15.72 -16.68 -7.23
C THR A 461 14.99 -15.46 -6.69
N PHE A 462 13.65 -15.48 -6.71
CA PHE A 462 12.84 -14.41 -6.14
C PHE A 462 13.10 -14.22 -4.63
N PHE A 463 13.23 -15.31 -3.88
CA PHE A 463 13.62 -15.28 -2.46
C PHE A 463 14.95 -14.54 -2.23
N GLN A 464 15.98 -14.86 -3.02
CA GLN A 464 17.29 -14.22 -2.93
C GLN A 464 17.24 -12.73 -3.29
N GLU A 465 16.48 -12.37 -4.34
CA GLU A 465 16.23 -10.98 -4.73
C GLU A 465 15.62 -10.18 -3.56
N ILE A 466 14.63 -10.76 -2.86
CA ILE A 466 13.96 -10.08 -1.74
C ILE A 466 14.84 -9.99 -0.50
N ALA A 467 15.66 -11.00 -0.21
CA ALA A 467 16.62 -10.93 0.90
C ALA A 467 17.62 -9.77 0.71
N ALA A 468 18.17 -9.62 -0.49
CA ALA A 468 19.05 -8.50 -0.83
C ALA A 468 18.29 -7.16 -0.78
N HIS A 469 17.12 -7.10 -1.42
CA HIS A 469 16.32 -5.88 -1.49
C HIS A 469 15.91 -5.35 -0.11
N LEU A 470 15.51 -6.23 0.83
CA LEU A 470 15.17 -5.81 2.20
C LEU A 470 16.36 -5.16 2.92
N CYS A 471 17.56 -5.71 2.76
CA CYS A 471 18.78 -5.14 3.34
C CYS A 471 19.07 -3.75 2.76
N ASP A 472 18.94 -3.61 1.43
CA ASP A 472 19.19 -2.36 0.70
C ASP A 472 18.20 -1.25 1.08
N ILE A 473 16.89 -1.53 1.09
CA ILE A 473 15.87 -0.52 1.40
C ILE A 473 15.90 -0.09 2.86
N LEU A 474 16.30 -0.98 3.78
CA LEU A 474 16.44 -0.65 5.20
C LEU A 474 17.81 -0.09 5.55
N ARG A 475 18.78 -0.17 4.62
CA ARG A 475 20.19 0.21 4.81
C ARG A 475 20.78 -0.44 6.06
N VAL A 476 20.64 -1.76 6.16
CA VAL A 476 21.19 -2.56 7.25
C VAL A 476 21.88 -3.80 6.72
N THR A 477 22.83 -4.29 7.49
CA THR A 477 23.50 -5.57 7.23
C THR A 477 23.16 -6.52 8.38
N PRO A 478 22.60 -7.70 8.11
CA PRO A 478 22.32 -8.69 9.15
C PRO A 478 23.60 -9.12 9.87
N GLN A 479 23.51 -9.25 11.19
CA GLN A 479 24.56 -9.79 12.04
C GLN A 479 24.45 -11.32 12.17
N LEU A 480 23.24 -11.84 11.97
CA LEU A 480 22.86 -13.24 12.16
C LEU A 480 21.75 -13.62 11.18
N VAL A 481 21.73 -14.87 10.73
CA VAL A 481 20.63 -15.45 9.95
C VAL A 481 19.90 -16.52 10.76
N ALA A 482 18.62 -16.29 11.05
CA ALA A 482 17.77 -17.25 11.74
C ALA A 482 17.02 -18.12 10.72
N HIS A 483 17.07 -19.44 10.89
CA HIS A 483 16.47 -20.40 9.95
C HIS A 483 15.76 -21.54 10.67
N ASP A 484 14.93 -22.29 9.93
CA ASP A 484 14.23 -23.47 10.47
C ASP A 484 15.24 -24.58 10.84
N LEU A 485 14.91 -25.40 11.84
CA LEU A 485 15.72 -26.59 12.17
C LEU A 485 15.80 -27.60 11.02
N HIS A 486 14.84 -27.61 10.08
CA HIS A 486 14.86 -28.53 8.96
C HIS A 486 16.11 -28.32 8.08
N PRO A 487 17.02 -29.31 7.98
CA PRO A 487 18.31 -29.13 7.32
C PRO A 487 18.21 -29.01 5.79
N ASP A 488 17.18 -29.60 5.18
CA ASP A 488 17.06 -29.68 3.71
C ASP A 488 16.28 -28.51 3.08
N TYR A 489 15.74 -27.59 3.87
CA TYR A 489 15.05 -26.43 3.30
C TYR A 489 16.03 -25.55 2.52
N LEU A 490 15.60 -25.05 1.36
CA LEU A 490 16.40 -24.11 0.58
C LEU A 490 16.70 -22.83 1.38
N SER A 491 15.78 -22.39 2.24
CA SER A 491 16.00 -21.27 3.17
C SER A 491 17.10 -21.59 4.20
N THR A 492 17.10 -22.78 4.80
CA THR A 492 18.16 -23.24 5.72
C THR A 492 19.52 -23.32 5.03
N ARG A 493 19.56 -23.84 3.80
CA ARG A 493 20.80 -23.87 3.01
C ARG A 493 21.33 -22.46 2.73
N PHE A 494 20.46 -21.56 2.30
CA PHE A 494 20.81 -20.15 2.10
C PHE A 494 21.41 -19.52 3.36
N ALA A 495 20.82 -19.78 4.54
CA ALA A 495 21.36 -19.28 5.79
C ALA A 495 22.77 -19.79 6.09
N ARG A 496 23.02 -21.10 5.90
CA ARG A 496 24.33 -21.72 6.12
C ARG A 496 25.39 -21.26 5.11
N GLU A 497 24.98 -20.95 3.89
CA GLU A 497 25.87 -20.45 2.83
C GLU A 497 26.10 -18.94 2.88
N SER A 498 25.40 -18.21 3.77
CA SER A 498 25.48 -16.75 3.87
C SER A 498 26.82 -16.21 4.36
N GLY A 499 27.62 -17.04 5.03
CA GLY A 499 28.87 -16.64 5.68
C GLY A 499 28.69 -15.86 6.99
N LEU A 500 27.46 -15.71 7.48
CA LEU A 500 27.12 -15.12 8.77
C LEU A 500 26.90 -16.21 9.83
N ASP A 501 26.91 -15.80 11.10
CA ASP A 501 26.46 -16.66 12.18
C ASP A 501 25.00 -17.07 11.94
N THR A 502 24.66 -18.31 12.30
CA THR A 502 23.32 -18.88 12.09
C THR A 502 22.67 -19.29 13.38
N LEU A 503 21.36 -19.10 13.48
CA LEU A 503 20.53 -19.57 14.59
C LEU A 503 19.41 -20.45 14.05
N ALA A 504 19.48 -21.74 14.37
CA ALA A 504 18.42 -22.67 14.02
C ALA A 504 17.29 -22.61 15.06
N VAL A 505 16.06 -22.41 14.61
CA VAL A 505 14.87 -22.29 15.45
C VAL A 505 13.88 -23.37 15.06
N GLN A 506 13.33 -24.08 16.05
CA GLN A 506 12.34 -25.12 15.81
C GLN A 506 11.05 -24.49 15.24
N HIS A 507 10.45 -25.14 14.23
CA HIS A 507 9.30 -24.62 13.48
C HIS A 507 8.10 -24.19 14.35
N HIS A 508 7.65 -25.07 15.25
CA HIS A 508 6.54 -24.80 16.17
C HIS A 508 6.90 -23.71 17.18
N VAL A 509 8.14 -23.70 17.68
CA VAL A 509 8.65 -22.63 18.56
C VAL A 509 8.60 -21.29 17.82
N ALA A 510 9.00 -21.23 16.55
CA ALA A 510 8.89 -20.02 15.74
C ALA A 510 7.43 -19.57 15.58
N HIS A 511 6.48 -20.50 15.38
CA HIS A 511 5.06 -20.17 15.35
C HIS A 511 4.56 -19.52 16.64
N ILE A 512 4.90 -20.08 17.81
CA ILE A 512 4.51 -19.50 19.10
C ILE A 512 5.17 -18.14 19.32
N HIS A 513 6.47 -18.00 19.00
CA HIS A 513 7.18 -16.74 19.15
C HIS A 513 6.65 -15.63 18.23
N ALA A 514 6.11 -15.96 17.06
CA ALA A 514 5.46 -14.98 16.19
C ALA A 514 4.23 -14.34 16.87
N VAL A 515 3.43 -15.13 17.59
CA VAL A 515 2.28 -14.63 18.37
C VAL A 515 2.75 -13.74 19.52
N LEU A 516 3.80 -14.14 20.24
CA LEU A 516 4.38 -13.33 21.32
C LEU A 516 4.94 -12.00 20.79
N ALA A 517 5.65 -12.03 19.67
CA ALA A 517 6.22 -10.85 19.05
C ALA A 517 5.13 -9.84 18.63
N GLU A 518 4.05 -10.30 18.00
CA GLU A 518 2.92 -9.42 17.61
C GLU A 518 2.21 -8.79 18.82
N ASN A 519 2.11 -9.53 19.93
CA ASN A 519 1.47 -9.07 21.17
C ASN A 519 2.43 -8.36 22.14
N LYS A 520 3.71 -8.21 21.77
CA LYS A 520 4.76 -7.61 22.62
C LYS A 520 4.96 -8.33 23.97
N GLU A 521 4.68 -9.62 24.00
CA GLU A 521 4.87 -10.48 25.16
C GLU A 521 6.29 -11.04 25.19
N THR A 522 6.94 -11.01 26.36
CA THR A 522 8.36 -11.43 26.51
C THR A 522 8.56 -12.50 27.57
N GLY A 523 7.53 -12.81 28.36
CA GLY A 523 7.57 -13.82 29.43
C GLY A 523 7.38 -15.24 28.92
N PRO A 524 7.58 -16.25 29.80
CA PRO A 524 7.29 -17.64 29.48
C PRO A 524 5.77 -17.85 29.30
N VAL A 525 5.40 -18.66 28.31
CA VAL A 525 4.00 -19.00 28.00
C VAL A 525 3.83 -20.49 27.72
N ILE A 526 2.58 -20.95 27.74
CA ILE A 526 2.19 -22.23 27.15
C ILE A 526 1.68 -21.95 25.74
N GLY A 527 2.32 -22.52 24.73
CA GLY A 527 1.93 -22.39 23.33
C GLY A 527 1.41 -23.71 22.76
N LEU A 528 0.30 -23.66 22.03
CA LEU A 528 -0.24 -24.78 21.25
C LEU A 528 -0.02 -24.50 19.77
N ALA A 529 0.90 -25.23 19.14
CA ALA A 529 1.15 -25.17 17.71
C ALA A 529 0.52 -26.41 17.04
N LEU A 530 -0.34 -26.17 16.06
CA LEU A 530 -1.02 -27.20 15.27
C LEU A 530 -0.76 -26.93 13.79
N ASP A 531 0.09 -27.75 13.18
CA ASP A 531 0.44 -27.71 11.76
C ASP A 531 0.36 -29.14 11.15
N GLY A 532 0.82 -29.27 9.90
CA GLY A 532 0.59 -30.45 9.05
C GLY A 532 1.72 -31.46 9.02
#